data_AF-A0A8H6XNW6-F1
#
_entry.id   AF-A0A8H6XNW6-F1
#
_cell.length_a   1.000
_cell.length_b   1.000
_cell.length_c   1.000
_cell.angle_alpha   90.00
_cell.angle_beta   90.00
_cell.angle_gamma   90.00
#
_symmetry.space_group_name_H-M   'P 1'
#
loop_
_entity.id
_entity.type
_entity.pdbx_description
1 polymer ?
#
loop_
_entity_poly.entity_id
_entity_poly.type
_entity_poly.pdbx_seq_one_letter_code
_entity_poly.pdbx_strand_id
1 'polypeptide(L)'
;MLRKKYLSSHELQSYLPGIARRHSAKVEAVGGIDAWNALSEDEKTKHDIQVCPELFLHYGETEWKGLSPQEQLEKEFLVWCGCCMHKEMNSVKGGVQAMKLFWESIGGPAPIKLMNKANDAAAANGAPGSKASEHALAASEGGAVKVTSLVGALFNHKDDKKGQQHTLKLYFESFLGYTISCPDTSNTRFQSHCDCAIFIIVYLTKILEFMMFIMYSKESPGLGHLEQNIPKGLKCTSTLTELAVLALYANAVSYPYMRVVRGMGADGARPNAMDLGPLHAKVILFLRIDSRQPRSSPRARCFLQDWQPRRTASTDSHGSTVTSSM
;
A
#
# COMPACT_ATOMS: atom_id res chain seq x y z
N MET A 1 3.16 20.37 -28.15
CA MET A 1 4.51 20.75 -28.63
C MET A 1 5.57 19.65 -28.46
N LEU A 2 5.46 18.72 -27.49
CA LEU A 2 6.44 17.63 -27.31
C LEU A 2 6.46 16.58 -28.44
N ARG A 3 5.32 16.33 -29.10
CA ARG A 3 5.22 15.38 -30.23
C ARG A 3 5.97 15.83 -31.50
N LYS A 4 6.06 17.15 -31.74
CA LYS A 4 6.78 17.71 -32.90
C LYS A 4 8.31 17.76 -32.70
N LYS A 5 8.79 17.85 -31.45
CA LYS A 5 10.22 17.93 -31.13
C LYS A 5 10.94 16.57 -31.21
N TYR A 6 10.23 15.48 -30.93
CA TYR A 6 10.76 14.11 -31.12
C TYR A 6 10.78 13.69 -32.58
N LEU A 7 9.88 14.23 -33.41
CA LEU A 7 9.80 13.95 -34.85
C LEU A 7 10.91 14.64 -35.69
N SER A 8 11.69 15.52 -35.08
CA SER A 8 12.74 16.32 -35.72
C SER A 8 14.17 15.91 -35.35
N SER A 9 14.36 14.77 -34.67
CA SER A 9 15.71 14.23 -34.45
C SER A 9 16.23 13.54 -35.71
N HIS A 10 17.54 13.62 -35.94
CA HIS A 10 18.27 12.99 -37.06
C HIS A 10 18.08 11.46 -37.12
N GLU A 11 17.54 10.87 -36.05
CA GLU A 11 17.29 9.43 -35.88
C GLU A 11 16.04 8.96 -36.63
N LEU A 12 15.00 9.77 -36.85
CA LEU A 12 13.81 9.28 -37.55
C LEU A 12 13.98 9.16 -39.06
N GLN A 13 14.83 10.00 -39.65
CA GLN A 13 15.10 9.97 -41.09
C GLN A 13 15.77 8.66 -41.53
N SER A 14 16.58 8.03 -40.66
CA SER A 14 17.22 6.74 -40.97
C SER A 14 16.23 5.56 -41.02
N TYR A 15 15.08 5.68 -40.34
CA TYR A 15 14.04 4.65 -40.33
C TYR A 15 13.04 4.79 -41.49
N LEU A 16 12.89 5.98 -42.09
CA LEU A 16 11.94 6.24 -43.18
C LEU A 16 12.08 5.28 -44.38
N PRO A 17 13.29 4.92 -44.87
CA PRO A 17 13.43 3.98 -45.97
C PRO A 17 12.96 2.55 -45.63
N GLY A 18 13.07 2.13 -44.36
CA GLY A 18 12.55 0.83 -43.92
C GLY A 18 11.04 0.84 -43.74
N ILE A 19 10.49 1.92 -43.19
CA ILE A 19 9.04 2.13 -43.09
C ILE A 19 8.40 2.13 -44.48
N ALA A 20 8.98 2.87 -45.43
CA ALA A 20 8.49 2.93 -46.81
C ALA A 20 8.49 1.56 -47.49
N ARG A 21 9.59 0.79 -47.37
CA ARG A 21 9.67 -0.57 -47.94
C ARG A 21 8.62 -1.51 -47.36
N ARG A 22 8.41 -1.48 -46.03
CA ARG A 22 7.40 -2.32 -45.37
C ARG A 22 5.98 -1.88 -45.69
N HIS A 23 5.75 -0.58 -45.83
CA HIS A 23 4.48 -0.06 -46.31
C HIS A 23 4.17 -0.56 -47.73
N SER A 24 5.15 -0.51 -48.64
CA SER A 24 5.01 -1.05 -50.00
C SER A 24 4.72 -2.55 -50.00
N ALA A 25 5.45 -3.36 -49.21
CA ALA A 25 5.23 -4.80 -49.13
C ALA A 25 3.82 -5.15 -48.57
N LYS A 26 3.33 -4.40 -47.59
CA LYS A 26 1.96 -4.53 -47.06
C LYS A 26 0.90 -4.22 -48.14
N VAL A 27 1.11 -3.17 -48.93
CA VAL A 27 0.23 -2.81 -50.04
C VAL A 27 0.24 -3.89 -51.12
N GLU A 28 1.40 -4.47 -51.43
CA GLU A 28 1.51 -5.60 -52.36
C GLU A 28 0.81 -6.85 -51.84
N ALA A 29 0.94 -7.15 -50.54
CA ALA A 29 0.33 -8.34 -49.92
C ALA A 29 -1.21 -8.35 -49.98
N VAL A 30 -1.85 -7.17 -50.03
CA VAL A 30 -3.31 -7.07 -50.21
C VAL A 30 -3.74 -7.05 -51.69
N GLY A 31 -2.82 -7.20 -52.63
CA GLY A 31 -3.10 -7.20 -54.06
C GLY A 31 -2.78 -5.90 -54.80
N GLY A 32 -1.97 -5.02 -54.20
CA GLY A 32 -1.53 -3.76 -54.80
C GLY A 32 -2.35 -2.54 -54.39
N ILE A 33 -2.04 -1.38 -54.98
CA ILE A 33 -2.55 -0.09 -54.50
C ILE A 33 -4.06 0.06 -54.68
N ASP A 34 -4.64 -0.52 -55.73
CA ASP A 34 -6.08 -0.44 -56.00
C ASP A 34 -6.89 -1.26 -54.98
N ALA A 35 -6.40 -2.46 -54.65
CA ALA A 35 -6.98 -3.29 -53.60
C ALA A 35 -6.81 -2.64 -52.21
N TRP A 36 -5.64 -2.05 -51.94
CA TRP A 36 -5.39 -1.29 -50.71
C TRP A 36 -6.32 -0.09 -50.57
N ASN A 37 -6.54 0.67 -51.64
CA ASN A 37 -7.42 1.84 -51.62
C ASN A 37 -8.90 1.47 -51.46
N ALA A 38 -9.29 0.26 -51.89
CA ALA A 38 -10.64 -0.29 -51.71
C ALA A 38 -10.92 -0.78 -50.28
N LEU A 39 -9.90 -0.97 -49.44
CA LEU A 39 -10.07 -1.32 -48.02
C LEU A 39 -10.71 -0.16 -47.24
N SER A 40 -11.48 -0.52 -46.21
CA SER A 40 -11.96 0.45 -45.22
C SER A 40 -10.80 1.01 -44.38
N GLU A 41 -11.00 2.19 -43.79
CA GLU A 41 -9.98 2.80 -42.91
C GLU A 41 -9.65 1.92 -41.69
N ASP A 42 -10.62 1.15 -41.19
CA ASP A 42 -10.42 0.20 -40.10
C ASP A 42 -9.52 -0.98 -40.52
N GLU A 43 -9.64 -1.46 -41.75
CA GLU A 43 -8.80 -2.52 -42.31
C GLU A 43 -7.38 -2.03 -42.59
N LYS A 44 -7.23 -0.83 -43.17
CA LYS A 44 -5.92 -0.20 -43.35
C LYS A 44 -5.20 -0.02 -42.00
N THR A 45 -5.92 0.45 -40.99
CA THR A 45 -5.41 0.62 -39.62
C THR A 45 -4.95 -0.71 -39.02
N LYS A 46 -5.70 -1.80 -39.21
CA LYS A 46 -5.29 -3.14 -38.76
C LYS A 46 -3.97 -3.58 -39.39
N HIS A 47 -3.82 -3.38 -40.70
CA HIS A 47 -2.57 -3.72 -41.38
C HIS A 47 -1.40 -2.83 -40.93
N ASP A 48 -1.62 -1.54 -40.65
CA ASP A 48 -0.58 -0.65 -40.10
C ASP A 48 -0.14 -1.04 -38.69
N ILE A 49 -1.08 -1.43 -37.83
CA ILE A 49 -0.80 -1.93 -36.48
C ILE A 49 0.04 -3.21 -36.54
N GLN A 50 -0.17 -4.08 -37.54
CA GLN A 50 0.58 -5.33 -37.70
C GLN A 50 2.04 -5.11 -38.14
N VAL A 51 2.30 -4.09 -38.96
CA VAL A 51 3.65 -3.79 -39.48
C VAL A 51 4.55 -3.13 -38.43
N CYS A 52 3.97 -2.39 -37.48
CA CYS A 52 4.75 -1.67 -36.47
C CYS A 52 5.62 -2.59 -35.58
N PRO A 53 5.11 -3.69 -34.99
CA PRO A 53 5.92 -4.64 -34.23
C PRO A 53 7.12 -5.21 -34.99
N GLU A 54 6.95 -5.54 -36.27
CA GLU A 54 8.03 -6.09 -37.10
C GLU A 54 9.15 -5.07 -37.33
N LEU A 55 8.79 -3.81 -37.57
CA LEU A 55 9.75 -2.72 -37.68
C LEU A 55 10.51 -2.51 -36.36
N PHE A 56 9.82 -2.52 -35.23
CA PHE A 56 10.46 -2.39 -33.92
C PHE A 56 11.43 -3.55 -33.64
N LEU A 57 11.05 -4.79 -33.98
CA LEU A 57 11.94 -5.94 -33.83
C LEU A 57 13.16 -5.84 -34.74
N HIS A 58 12.97 -5.52 -36.03
CA HIS A 58 14.08 -5.44 -36.98
C HIS A 58 15.12 -4.38 -36.60
N TYR A 59 14.66 -3.17 -36.26
CA TYR A 59 15.56 -2.10 -35.83
C TYR A 59 16.12 -2.37 -34.44
N GLY A 60 15.30 -2.88 -33.51
CA GLY A 60 15.75 -3.29 -32.19
C GLY A 60 16.86 -4.34 -32.23
N GLU A 61 16.73 -5.37 -33.07
CA GLU A 61 17.78 -6.38 -33.28
C GLU A 61 19.03 -5.82 -33.94
N THR A 62 18.88 -4.90 -34.90
CA THR A 62 20.01 -4.31 -35.60
C THR A 62 20.83 -3.44 -34.64
N GLU A 63 20.15 -2.59 -33.88
CA GLU A 63 20.77 -1.80 -32.82
C GLU A 63 21.39 -2.71 -31.75
N TRP A 64 20.68 -3.76 -31.32
CA TRP A 64 21.19 -4.74 -30.35
C TRP A 64 22.50 -5.39 -30.80
N LYS A 65 22.55 -5.88 -32.04
CA LYS A 65 23.76 -6.51 -32.64
C LYS A 65 24.91 -5.52 -32.80
N GLY A 66 24.60 -4.22 -32.91
CA GLY A 66 25.59 -3.14 -32.96
C GLY A 66 26.24 -2.83 -31.62
N LEU A 67 25.65 -3.29 -30.50
CA LEU A 67 26.20 -3.09 -29.17
C LEU A 67 27.38 -4.00 -28.90
N SER A 68 28.34 -3.52 -28.12
CA SER A 68 29.41 -4.35 -27.58
C SER A 68 28.87 -5.44 -26.65
N PRO A 69 29.62 -6.54 -26.42
CA PRO A 69 29.20 -7.58 -25.48
C PRO A 69 28.89 -7.05 -24.07
N GLN A 70 29.61 -6.01 -23.63
CA GLN A 70 29.38 -5.38 -22.34
C GLN A 70 28.05 -4.61 -22.31
N GLU A 71 27.74 -3.82 -23.34
CA GLU A 71 26.48 -3.08 -23.42
C GLU A 71 25.27 -4.02 -23.58
N GLN A 72 25.42 -5.13 -24.29
CA GLN A 72 24.40 -6.18 -24.34
C GLN A 72 24.16 -6.76 -22.94
N LEU A 73 25.23 -7.13 -22.22
CA LEU A 73 25.13 -7.64 -20.86
C LEU A 73 24.44 -6.64 -19.92
N GLU A 74 24.82 -5.36 -19.97
CA GLU A 74 24.22 -4.30 -19.14
C GLU A 74 22.71 -4.13 -19.41
N LYS A 75 22.27 -4.27 -20.67
CA LYS A 75 20.86 -4.17 -21.05
C LYS A 75 20.06 -5.46 -20.80
N GLU A 76 20.71 -6.62 -20.86
CA GLU A 76 20.12 -7.92 -20.47
C GLU A 76 20.01 -8.08 -18.95
N PHE A 77 20.80 -7.33 -18.19
CA PHE A 77 20.87 -7.46 -16.75
C PHE A 77 19.57 -6.99 -16.07
N LEU A 78 18.68 -7.95 -15.83
CA LEU A 78 17.44 -7.76 -15.09
C LEU A 78 17.54 -8.44 -13.73
N VAL A 79 17.49 -7.65 -12.65
CA VAL A 79 17.47 -8.16 -11.28
C VAL A 79 16.12 -7.94 -10.64
N TRP A 80 15.51 -9.01 -10.16
CA TRP A 80 14.29 -8.95 -9.38
C TRP A 80 14.60 -8.79 -7.88
N CYS A 81 14.47 -7.57 -7.37
CA CYS A 81 14.73 -7.24 -5.95
C CYS A 81 13.51 -7.48 -5.01
N GLY A 82 12.42 -8.04 -5.54
CA GLY A 82 11.13 -8.11 -4.88
C GLY A 82 10.50 -6.74 -4.60
N CYS A 83 9.38 -6.72 -3.89
CA CYS A 83 8.63 -5.50 -3.61
C CYS A 83 8.78 -5.06 -2.15
N CYS A 84 9.19 -3.82 -1.93
CA CYS A 84 9.37 -3.25 -0.59
C CYS A 84 8.08 -3.17 0.23
N MET A 85 6.91 -3.05 -0.42
CA MET A 85 5.61 -3.10 0.26
C MET A 85 5.31 -4.47 0.84
N HIS A 86 5.71 -5.55 0.15
CA HIS A 86 5.60 -6.90 0.69
C HIS A 86 6.55 -7.13 1.86
N LYS A 87 7.76 -6.56 1.83
CA LYS A 87 8.71 -6.61 2.96
C LYS A 87 8.13 -5.91 4.20
N GLU A 88 7.52 -4.75 4.01
CA GLU A 88 6.83 -4.02 5.08
C GLU A 88 5.67 -4.85 5.67
N MET A 89 4.79 -5.39 4.83
CA MET A 89 3.68 -6.25 5.29
C MET A 89 4.17 -7.51 6.01
N ASN A 90 5.25 -8.13 5.52
CA ASN A 90 5.86 -9.27 6.19
C ASN A 90 6.43 -8.91 7.55
N SER A 91 6.92 -7.68 7.73
CA SER A 91 7.38 -7.18 9.03
C SER A 91 6.22 -7.06 10.01
N VAL A 92 5.04 -6.58 9.56
CA VAL A 92 3.82 -6.58 10.38
C VAL A 92 3.38 -8.00 10.74
N LYS A 93 3.37 -8.93 9.77
CA LYS A 93 3.04 -10.35 10.03
C LYS A 93 3.96 -10.97 11.08
N GLY A 94 5.27 -10.74 10.95
CA GLY A 94 6.26 -11.19 11.94
C GLY A 94 6.03 -10.56 13.31
N GLY A 95 5.74 -9.27 13.37
CA GLY A 95 5.43 -8.55 14.61
C GLY A 95 4.18 -9.09 15.32
N VAL A 96 3.12 -9.38 14.58
CA VAL A 96 1.89 -10.00 15.13
C VAL A 96 2.17 -11.38 15.70
N GLN A 97 2.94 -12.20 15.00
CA GLN A 97 3.34 -13.52 15.51
C GLN A 97 4.21 -13.39 16.77
N ALA A 98 5.12 -12.41 16.82
CA ALA A 98 5.93 -12.15 18.00
C ALA A 98 5.10 -11.68 19.20
N MET A 99 4.09 -10.82 18.99
CA MET A 99 3.15 -10.41 20.05
C MET A 99 2.37 -11.59 20.61
N LYS A 100 1.90 -12.50 19.74
CA LYS A 100 1.23 -13.74 20.17
C LYS A 100 2.13 -14.58 21.10
N LEU A 101 3.37 -14.84 20.69
CA LEU A 101 4.34 -15.58 21.49
C LEU A 101 4.72 -14.84 22.78
N PHE A 102 4.77 -13.52 22.75
CA PHE A 102 5.03 -12.69 23.93
C PHE A 102 3.95 -12.91 25.00
N TRP A 103 2.67 -12.87 24.63
CA TRP A 103 1.57 -13.13 25.57
C TRP A 103 1.63 -14.53 26.17
N GLU A 104 1.96 -15.55 25.37
CA GLU A 104 2.16 -16.92 25.83
C GLU A 104 3.33 -17.01 26.84
N SER A 105 4.41 -16.27 26.61
CA SER A 105 5.62 -16.32 27.46
C SER A 105 5.44 -15.70 28.85
N ILE A 106 4.62 -14.65 28.97
CA ILE A 106 4.45 -13.93 30.24
C ILE A 106 3.32 -14.51 31.11
N GLY A 107 2.53 -15.47 30.60
CA GLY A 107 1.38 -16.04 31.31
C GLY A 107 0.29 -15.02 31.70
N GLY A 108 0.35 -13.81 31.13
CA GLY A 108 -0.56 -12.70 31.41
C GLY A 108 -1.88 -12.82 30.65
N PRO A 109 -2.80 -11.85 30.82
CA PRO A 109 -4.07 -11.87 30.11
C PRO A 109 -3.81 -11.66 28.61
N ALA A 110 -3.83 -12.74 27.83
CA ALA A 110 -3.74 -12.66 26.38
C ALA A 110 -4.98 -11.96 25.78
N PRO A 111 -4.88 -11.44 24.55
CA PRO A 111 -6.05 -10.91 23.86
C PRO A 111 -7.19 -11.92 23.80
N ILE A 112 -8.40 -11.44 24.09
CA ILE A 112 -9.59 -12.28 24.08
C ILE A 112 -9.85 -12.85 22.69
N LYS A 113 -10.34 -14.10 22.64
CA LYS A 113 -10.80 -14.70 21.38
C LYS A 113 -12.12 -14.09 20.95
N LEU A 114 -12.18 -13.64 19.71
CA LEU A 114 -13.35 -13.04 19.07
C LEU A 114 -13.99 -14.08 18.16
N MET A 115 -14.71 -15.01 18.78
CA MET A 115 -15.32 -16.16 18.12
C MET A 115 -16.41 -15.72 17.13
N ASN A 116 -16.62 -16.48 16.06
CA ASN A 116 -17.82 -16.33 15.26
C ASN A 116 -19.01 -17.03 15.96
N LYS A 117 -20.24 -16.82 15.48
CA LYS A 117 -21.45 -17.40 16.08
C LYS A 117 -21.40 -18.91 16.28
N ALA A 118 -20.85 -19.64 15.30
CA ALA A 118 -20.76 -21.10 15.37
C ALA A 118 -19.74 -21.56 16.41
N ASN A 119 -18.57 -20.93 16.44
CA ASN A 119 -17.50 -21.23 17.40
C ASN A 119 -17.92 -20.85 18.82
N ASP A 120 -18.60 -19.72 19.00
CA ASP A 120 -19.10 -19.28 20.31
C ASP A 120 -20.15 -20.28 20.84
N ALA A 121 -21.09 -20.70 19.99
CA ALA A 121 -22.06 -21.74 20.35
C ALA A 121 -21.41 -23.10 20.65
N ALA A 122 -20.37 -23.48 19.89
CA ALA A 122 -19.63 -24.73 20.12
C ALA A 122 -18.80 -24.69 21.41
N ALA A 123 -18.24 -23.53 21.76
CA ALA A 123 -17.49 -23.34 22.99
C ALA A 123 -18.41 -23.29 24.23
N ALA A 124 -19.58 -22.65 24.11
CA ALA A 124 -20.53 -22.48 25.22
C ALA A 124 -21.38 -23.72 25.50
N ASN A 125 -21.85 -24.42 24.44
CA ASN A 125 -22.78 -25.55 24.58
C ASN A 125 -22.09 -26.92 24.42
N GLY A 126 -20.83 -26.95 23.99
CA GLY A 126 -20.06 -28.18 23.91
C GLY A 126 -19.69 -28.69 25.30
N ALA A 127 -19.63 -30.02 25.47
CA ALA A 127 -19.05 -30.59 26.69
C ALA A 127 -17.60 -30.07 26.86
N PRO A 128 -17.18 -29.73 28.09
CA PRO A 128 -15.79 -29.32 28.36
C PRO A 128 -14.81 -30.38 27.82
N GLY A 129 -13.83 -29.96 27.01
CA GLY A 129 -12.88 -30.87 26.37
C GLY A 129 -13.42 -31.66 25.17
N SER A 130 -14.62 -31.33 24.67
CA SER A 130 -15.09 -31.92 23.41
C SER A 130 -14.25 -31.45 22.22
N LYS A 131 -14.07 -32.31 21.23
CA LYS A 131 -13.39 -31.96 19.96
C LYS A 131 -13.96 -30.69 19.31
N ALA A 132 -15.27 -30.45 19.45
CA ALA A 132 -15.92 -29.26 18.93
C ALA A 132 -15.51 -27.98 19.69
N SER A 133 -15.46 -28.02 21.02
CA SER A 133 -15.03 -26.89 21.86
C SER A 133 -13.54 -26.61 21.68
N GLU A 134 -12.70 -27.64 21.63
CA GLU A 134 -11.26 -27.51 21.36
C GLU A 134 -11.00 -26.92 19.98
N HIS A 135 -11.70 -27.40 18.95
CA HIS A 135 -11.61 -26.85 17.61
C HIS A 135 -12.07 -25.39 17.56
N ALA A 136 -13.18 -25.04 18.22
CA ALA A 136 -13.67 -23.67 18.29
C ALA A 136 -12.66 -22.73 18.95
N LEU A 137 -11.99 -23.20 20.02
CA LEU A 137 -10.90 -22.46 20.66
C LEU A 137 -9.70 -22.33 19.72
N ALA A 138 -9.26 -23.40 19.06
CA ALA A 138 -8.09 -23.37 18.18
C ALA A 138 -8.30 -22.48 16.94
N ALA A 139 -9.50 -22.53 16.34
CA ALA A 139 -9.84 -21.78 15.14
C ALA A 139 -10.19 -20.30 15.40
N SER A 140 -10.44 -19.93 16.66
CA SER A 140 -10.82 -18.56 17.00
C SER A 140 -9.60 -17.71 17.32
N GLU A 141 -9.48 -16.61 16.59
CA GLU A 141 -8.42 -15.62 16.76
C GLU A 141 -8.87 -14.47 17.68
N GLY A 142 -7.90 -13.77 18.25
CA GLY A 142 -8.07 -12.58 19.05
C GLY A 142 -7.12 -11.47 18.63
N GLY A 143 -7.05 -10.41 19.41
CA GLY A 143 -6.03 -9.38 19.24
C GLY A 143 -6.30 -8.37 18.14
N ALA A 144 -5.29 -7.54 17.87
CA ALA A 144 -5.42 -6.34 17.06
C ALA A 144 -5.79 -6.65 15.60
N VAL A 145 -5.17 -7.66 14.98
CA VAL A 145 -5.46 -8.04 13.59
C VAL A 145 -6.90 -8.53 13.45
N LYS A 146 -7.38 -9.31 14.42
CA LYS A 146 -8.77 -9.77 14.39
C LYS A 146 -9.75 -8.62 14.55
N VAL A 147 -9.53 -7.71 15.50
CA VAL A 147 -10.39 -6.53 15.69
C VAL A 147 -10.39 -5.65 14.45
N THR A 148 -9.22 -5.29 13.92
CA THR A 148 -9.13 -4.44 12.71
C THR A 148 -9.83 -5.08 11.51
N SER A 149 -9.76 -6.41 11.37
CA SER A 149 -10.50 -7.14 10.34
C SER A 149 -12.02 -7.03 10.52
N LEU A 150 -12.52 -7.17 11.75
CA LEU A 150 -13.95 -7.03 12.06
C LEU A 150 -14.44 -5.59 11.87
N VAL A 151 -13.62 -4.62 12.26
CA VAL A 151 -13.87 -3.19 12.08
C VAL A 151 -13.97 -2.86 10.59
N GLY A 152 -13.04 -3.30 9.75
CA GLY A 152 -13.16 -3.10 8.31
C GLY A 152 -14.34 -3.86 7.70
N ALA A 153 -14.64 -5.07 8.16
CA ALA A 153 -15.81 -5.82 7.70
C ALA A 153 -17.13 -5.11 8.05
N LEU A 154 -17.20 -4.37 9.16
CA LEU A 154 -18.41 -3.62 9.53
C LEU A 154 -18.43 -2.23 8.90
N PHE A 155 -17.33 -1.49 8.94
CA PHE A 155 -17.28 -0.06 8.63
C PHE A 155 -16.79 0.27 7.22
N ASN A 156 -16.22 -0.71 6.50
CA ASN A 156 -15.76 -0.55 5.12
C ASN A 156 -15.92 -1.89 4.37
N HIS A 157 -17.14 -2.40 4.38
CA HIS A 157 -17.50 -3.68 3.78
C HIS A 157 -17.42 -3.59 2.25
N LYS A 158 -17.01 -4.69 1.59
CA LYS A 158 -16.92 -4.76 0.11
C LYS A 158 -18.27 -4.52 -0.58
N ASP A 159 -19.33 -5.00 0.04
CA ASP A 159 -20.73 -4.75 -0.34
C ASP A 159 -21.25 -3.59 0.51
N ASP A 160 -21.41 -2.43 -0.11
CA ASP A 160 -21.78 -1.16 0.53
C ASP A 160 -23.17 -1.20 1.19
N LYS A 161 -24.02 -2.16 0.82
CA LYS A 161 -25.35 -2.37 1.41
C LYS A 161 -25.33 -3.16 2.71
N LYS A 162 -24.26 -3.91 2.99
CA LYS A 162 -24.19 -4.80 4.16
C LYS A 162 -23.43 -4.22 5.35
N GLY A 163 -22.65 -3.17 5.13
CA GLY A 163 -21.86 -2.51 6.16
C GLY A 163 -22.58 -1.33 6.81
N GLN A 164 -21.96 -0.79 7.87
CA GLN A 164 -22.32 0.46 8.53
C GLN A 164 -21.47 1.64 8.00
N GLN A 165 -20.90 1.52 6.80
CA GLN A 165 -19.95 2.50 6.26
C GLN A 165 -20.58 3.88 6.07
N HIS A 166 -21.79 3.95 5.50
CA HIS A 166 -22.47 5.22 5.28
C HIS A 166 -22.88 5.87 6.62
N THR A 167 -23.48 5.08 7.51
CA THR A 167 -23.85 5.50 8.87
C THR A 167 -22.65 6.02 9.66
N LEU A 168 -21.50 5.34 9.57
CA LEU A 168 -20.26 5.77 10.20
C LEU A 168 -19.80 7.12 9.65
N LYS A 169 -19.81 7.32 8.33
CA LYS A 169 -19.40 8.59 7.71
C LYS A 169 -20.27 9.74 8.20
N LEU A 170 -21.59 9.56 8.23
CA LEU A 170 -22.53 10.58 8.73
C LEU A 170 -22.30 10.88 10.22
N TYR A 171 -22.12 9.84 11.05
CA TYR A 171 -21.82 10.00 12.47
C TYR A 171 -20.52 10.79 12.69
N PHE A 172 -19.45 10.42 12.01
CA PHE A 172 -18.16 11.12 12.11
C PHE A 172 -18.20 12.54 11.53
N GLU A 173 -18.97 12.77 10.46
CA GLU A 173 -19.15 14.11 9.89
C GLU A 173 -19.87 15.04 10.86
N SER A 174 -20.91 14.56 11.55
CA SER A 174 -21.60 15.33 12.59
C SER A 174 -20.69 15.70 13.77
N PHE A 175 -19.67 14.88 14.05
CA PHE A 175 -18.74 15.08 15.16
C PHE A 175 -17.52 15.92 14.77
N LEU A 176 -16.96 15.71 13.58
CA LEU A 176 -15.70 16.31 13.13
C LEU A 176 -15.89 17.50 12.17
N GLY A 177 -17.08 17.66 11.59
CA GLY A 177 -17.36 18.62 10.52
C GLY A 177 -16.84 18.19 9.14
N TYR A 178 -16.28 16.98 9.01
CA TYR A 178 -15.86 16.40 7.75
C TYR A 178 -15.93 14.87 7.80
N THR A 179 -16.03 14.25 6.62
CA THR A 179 -16.16 12.79 6.51
C THR A 179 -14.82 12.10 6.68
N ILE A 180 -14.80 11.03 7.49
CA ILE A 180 -13.69 10.08 7.59
C ILE A 180 -14.17 8.70 7.14
N SER A 181 -13.31 7.98 6.42
CA SER A 181 -13.56 6.59 6.05
C SER A 181 -12.70 5.66 6.90
N CYS A 182 -13.28 4.55 7.34
CA CYS A 182 -12.52 3.48 7.98
C CYS A 182 -11.49 2.92 6.99
N PRO A 183 -10.25 2.63 7.45
CA PRO A 183 -9.23 2.00 6.60
C PRO A 183 -9.69 0.68 6.00
N ASP A 184 -9.19 0.39 4.80
CA ASP A 184 -9.61 -0.72 3.95
C ASP A 184 -8.85 -2.01 4.28
N THR A 185 -9.22 -2.66 5.39
CA THR A 185 -8.66 -3.95 5.80
C THR A 185 -9.34 -5.15 5.12
N SER A 186 -10.45 -4.93 4.43
CA SER A 186 -11.19 -5.98 3.73
C SER A 186 -10.57 -6.28 2.36
N ASN A 187 -9.91 -5.31 1.75
CA ASN A 187 -9.04 -5.54 0.59
C ASN A 187 -7.59 -5.77 1.04
N THR A 188 -6.82 -6.52 0.22
CA THR A 188 -5.41 -6.87 0.46
C THR A 188 -4.46 -5.67 0.27
N ARG A 189 -4.79 -4.52 0.87
CA ARG A 189 -3.95 -3.33 0.87
C ARG A 189 -2.86 -3.43 1.94
N PHE A 190 -1.63 -3.11 1.54
CA PHE A 190 -0.51 -2.97 2.47
C PHE A 190 -0.81 -1.90 3.52
N GLN A 191 -0.30 -2.09 4.73
CA GLN A 191 -0.46 -1.17 5.87
C GLN A 191 -1.90 -0.99 6.40
N SER A 192 -2.93 -1.61 5.77
CA SER A 192 -4.33 -1.38 6.14
C SER A 192 -4.65 -1.69 7.60
N HIS A 193 -4.10 -2.77 8.17
CA HIS A 193 -4.28 -3.10 9.58
C HIS A 193 -3.60 -2.09 10.51
N CYS A 194 -2.46 -1.53 10.11
CA CYS A 194 -1.77 -0.48 10.84
C CYS A 194 -2.57 0.83 10.81
N ASP A 195 -3.06 1.22 9.65
CA ASP A 195 -3.93 2.39 9.46
C ASP A 195 -5.21 2.23 10.30
N CYS A 196 -5.81 1.04 10.27
CA CYS A 196 -7.00 0.71 11.06
C CYS A 196 -6.71 0.75 12.56
N ALA A 197 -5.55 0.28 13.00
CA ALA A 197 -5.14 0.39 14.40
C ALA A 197 -5.01 1.86 14.85
N ILE A 198 -4.42 2.73 14.02
CA ILE A 198 -4.36 4.17 14.28
C ILE A 198 -5.75 4.77 14.36
N PHE A 199 -6.60 4.49 13.37
CA PHE A 199 -7.99 4.96 13.33
C PHE A 199 -8.74 4.56 14.60
N ILE A 200 -8.64 3.30 15.01
CA ILE A 200 -9.28 2.79 16.23
C ILE A 200 -8.77 3.50 17.47
N ILE A 201 -7.46 3.70 17.62
CA ILE A 201 -6.89 4.33 18.83
C ILE A 201 -7.27 5.79 18.92
N VAL A 202 -7.15 6.54 17.82
CA VAL A 202 -7.48 7.96 17.78
C VAL A 202 -8.95 8.20 18.10
N TYR A 203 -9.83 7.32 17.62
CA TYR A 203 -11.28 7.47 17.77
C TYR A 203 -11.92 6.44 18.69
N LEU A 204 -11.18 5.82 19.61
CA LEU A 204 -11.64 4.68 20.41
C LEU A 204 -12.97 4.96 21.11
N THR A 205 -13.05 6.07 21.84
CA THR A 205 -14.27 6.47 22.56
C THR A 205 -15.43 6.69 21.61
N LYS A 206 -15.19 7.36 20.47
CA LYS A 206 -16.22 7.64 19.47
C LYS A 206 -16.69 6.41 18.72
N ILE A 207 -15.81 5.45 18.48
CA ILE A 207 -16.20 4.15 17.93
C ILE A 207 -17.08 3.39 18.93
N LEU A 208 -16.74 3.40 20.22
CA LEU A 208 -17.57 2.75 21.25
C LEU A 208 -18.96 3.43 21.38
N GLU A 209 -19.01 4.76 21.38
CA GLU A 209 -20.26 5.53 21.33
C GLU A 209 -21.08 5.20 20.07
N PHE A 210 -20.42 5.12 18.91
CA PHE A 210 -21.07 4.74 17.65
C PHE A 210 -21.65 3.31 17.69
N MET A 211 -20.93 2.36 18.29
CA MET A 211 -21.46 1.01 18.49
C MET A 211 -22.71 1.00 19.38
N MET A 212 -22.76 1.85 20.41
CA MET A 212 -23.97 2.03 21.22
C MET A 212 -25.10 2.66 20.40
N PHE A 213 -24.80 3.66 19.57
CA PHE A 213 -25.77 4.25 18.65
C PHE A 213 -26.41 3.20 17.72
N ILE A 214 -25.60 2.36 17.07
CA ILE A 214 -26.09 1.25 16.22
C ILE A 214 -26.96 0.27 17.01
N MET A 215 -26.61 -0.02 18.26
CA MET A 215 -27.37 -0.93 19.11
C MET A 215 -28.80 -0.44 19.36
N TYR A 216 -28.97 0.87 19.61
CA TYR A 216 -30.26 1.47 19.90
C TYR A 216 -31.05 1.90 18.65
N SER A 217 -30.40 2.05 17.50
CA SER A 217 -31.06 2.47 16.25
C SER A 217 -31.85 1.33 15.57
N LYS A 218 -31.80 0.12 16.10
CA LYS A 218 -32.46 -1.06 15.54
C LYS A 218 -33.86 -1.26 16.10
N GLU A 219 -34.73 -1.88 15.31
CA GLU A 219 -36.10 -2.24 15.74
C GLU A 219 -36.12 -3.09 17.01
N SER A 220 -35.21 -4.06 17.09
CA SER A 220 -34.90 -4.79 18.33
C SER A 220 -33.54 -4.33 18.86
N PRO A 221 -33.49 -3.70 20.04
CA PRO A 221 -32.24 -3.25 20.62
C PRO A 221 -31.26 -4.42 20.79
N GLY A 222 -30.06 -4.29 20.21
CA GLY A 222 -29.05 -5.33 20.29
C GLY A 222 -27.99 -5.26 19.21
N LEU A 223 -26.80 -5.76 19.55
CA LEU A 223 -25.72 -5.95 18.59
C LEU A 223 -25.78 -7.38 18.04
N GLY A 224 -25.58 -7.56 16.74
CA GLY A 224 -25.34 -8.86 16.13
C GLY A 224 -24.00 -9.44 16.58
N HIS A 225 -23.75 -10.72 16.34
CA HIS A 225 -22.54 -11.39 16.84
C HIS A 225 -21.23 -10.74 16.35
N LEU A 226 -21.19 -10.30 15.08
CA LEU A 226 -20.02 -9.59 14.54
C LEU A 226 -19.83 -8.25 15.23
N GLU A 227 -20.92 -7.50 15.41
CA GLU A 227 -20.90 -6.19 16.04
C GLU A 227 -20.54 -6.27 17.52
N GLN A 228 -20.99 -7.30 18.25
CA GLN A 228 -20.63 -7.52 19.66
C GLN A 228 -19.14 -7.78 19.88
N ASN A 229 -18.49 -8.45 18.93
CA ASN A 229 -17.06 -8.75 19.03
C ASN A 229 -16.18 -7.49 18.97
N ILE A 230 -16.63 -6.42 18.31
CA ILE A 230 -15.89 -5.16 18.22
C ILE A 230 -15.72 -4.50 19.59
N PRO A 231 -16.79 -4.09 20.32
CA PRO A 231 -16.64 -3.50 21.65
C PRO A 231 -16.03 -4.48 22.64
N LYS A 232 -16.26 -5.80 22.50
CA LYS A 232 -15.58 -6.82 23.30
C LYS A 232 -14.05 -6.70 23.15
N GLY A 233 -13.56 -6.65 21.90
CA GLY A 233 -12.14 -6.50 21.60
C GLY A 233 -11.59 -5.12 21.98
N LEU A 234 -12.33 -4.05 21.74
CA LEU A 234 -11.93 -2.67 22.04
C LEU A 234 -11.91 -2.34 23.54
N LYS A 235 -12.60 -3.12 24.38
CA LYS A 235 -12.52 -3.01 25.84
C LYS A 235 -11.44 -3.90 26.45
N CYS A 236 -10.79 -4.77 25.66
CA CYS A 236 -9.72 -5.64 26.12
C CYS A 236 -8.38 -4.90 26.10
N THR A 237 -7.77 -4.70 27.27
CA THR A 237 -6.50 -3.98 27.43
C THR A 237 -5.37 -4.60 26.60
N SER A 238 -5.29 -5.92 26.51
CA SER A 238 -4.25 -6.62 25.74
C SER A 238 -4.42 -6.40 24.24
N THR A 239 -5.66 -6.41 23.74
CA THR A 239 -5.97 -6.04 22.35
C THR A 239 -5.64 -4.58 22.06
N LEU A 240 -5.97 -3.66 22.98
CA LEU A 240 -5.59 -2.24 22.86
C LEU A 240 -4.07 -2.06 22.87
N THR A 241 -3.35 -2.87 23.64
CA THR A 241 -1.88 -2.86 23.68
C THR A 241 -1.31 -3.26 22.32
N GLU A 242 -1.82 -4.33 21.71
CA GLU A 242 -1.40 -4.73 20.36
C GLU A 242 -1.73 -3.67 19.30
N LEU A 243 -2.91 -3.05 19.37
CA LEU A 243 -3.29 -1.94 18.49
C LEU A 243 -2.29 -0.78 18.63
N ALA A 244 -1.87 -0.48 19.86
CA ALA A 244 -0.92 0.59 20.13
C ALA A 244 0.46 0.28 19.56
N VAL A 245 0.91 -0.97 19.68
CA VAL A 245 2.16 -1.44 19.05
C VAL A 245 2.09 -1.29 17.53
N LEU A 246 0.99 -1.70 16.89
CA LEU A 246 0.81 -1.53 15.44
C LEU A 246 0.83 -0.05 15.04
N ALA A 247 0.12 0.81 15.77
CA ALA A 247 0.09 2.24 15.50
C ALA A 247 1.47 2.91 15.69
N LEU A 248 2.23 2.51 16.71
CA LEU A 248 3.59 3.00 16.95
C LEU A 248 4.54 2.54 15.83
N TYR A 249 4.50 1.25 15.47
CA TYR A 249 5.28 0.72 14.35
C TYR A 249 4.97 1.45 13.04
N ALA A 250 3.68 1.70 12.79
CA ALA A 250 3.22 2.41 11.61
C ALA A 250 3.86 3.80 11.50
N ASN A 251 3.77 4.59 12.57
CA ASN A 251 4.28 5.95 12.60
C ASN A 251 5.81 6.04 12.66
N ALA A 252 6.46 5.13 13.40
CA ALA A 252 7.91 5.19 13.63
C ALA A 252 8.73 4.54 12.51
N VAL A 253 8.18 3.51 11.85
CA VAL A 253 8.95 2.67 10.91
C VAL A 253 8.26 2.61 9.56
N SER A 254 7.01 2.15 9.52
CA SER A 254 6.33 1.83 8.27
C SER A 254 6.15 3.05 7.37
N TYR A 255 5.53 4.13 7.87
CA TYR A 255 5.29 5.32 7.06
C TYR A 255 6.57 6.04 6.65
N PRO A 256 7.58 6.27 7.52
CA PRO A 256 8.85 6.83 7.09
C PRO A 256 9.49 5.97 5.99
N TYR A 257 9.63 4.65 6.23
CA TYR A 257 10.19 3.71 5.26
C TYR A 257 9.48 3.77 3.92
N MET A 258 8.15 3.70 3.92
CA MET A 258 7.34 3.75 2.71
C MET A 258 7.40 5.11 2.00
N ARG A 259 7.59 6.21 2.75
CA ARG A 259 7.80 7.55 2.17
C ARG A 259 9.11 7.63 1.40
N VAL A 260 10.18 7.02 1.87
CA VAL A 260 11.45 6.99 1.13
C VAL A 260 11.34 6.05 -0.07
N VAL A 261 10.84 4.83 0.13
CA VAL A 261 10.70 3.83 -0.94
C VAL A 261 9.81 4.31 -2.07
N ARG A 262 8.73 5.05 -1.78
CA ARG A 262 7.79 5.59 -2.78
C ARG A 262 8.09 7.03 -3.17
N GLY A 263 8.98 7.70 -2.45
CA GLY A 263 9.30 9.11 -2.65
C GLY A 263 10.00 9.33 -3.99
N MET A 264 9.90 10.56 -4.49
CA MET A 264 10.76 11.01 -5.59
C MET A 264 12.05 11.54 -4.97
N GLY A 265 13.18 11.16 -5.55
CA GLY A 265 14.50 11.71 -5.25
C GLY A 265 14.60 13.18 -5.64
N ALA A 266 15.73 13.80 -5.30
CA ALA A 266 15.99 15.21 -5.63
C ALA A 266 16.04 15.47 -7.15
N ASP A 267 16.32 14.42 -7.92
CA ASP A 267 16.31 14.36 -9.38
C ASP A 267 14.91 14.08 -9.98
N GLY A 268 13.88 13.93 -9.15
CA GLY A 268 12.53 13.55 -9.57
C GLY A 268 12.37 12.06 -9.90
N ALA A 269 13.42 11.25 -9.79
CA ALA A 269 13.36 9.81 -10.07
C ALA A 269 12.93 9.01 -8.82
N ARG A 270 12.33 7.84 -9.01
CA ARG A 270 12.08 6.92 -7.88
C ARG A 270 13.38 6.20 -7.51
N PRO A 271 13.62 5.90 -6.21
CA PRO A 271 14.79 5.14 -5.79
C PRO A 271 14.87 3.81 -6.53
N ASN A 272 16.06 3.50 -7.07
CA ASN A 272 16.32 2.18 -7.61
C ASN A 272 16.33 1.16 -6.45
N ALA A 273 15.79 -0.03 -6.67
CA ALA A 273 15.76 -1.07 -5.66
C ALA A 273 17.16 -1.51 -5.19
N MET A 274 18.16 -1.43 -6.07
CA MET A 274 19.56 -1.73 -5.77
C MET A 274 20.17 -0.73 -4.77
N ASP A 275 19.68 0.50 -4.75
CA ASP A 275 20.17 1.57 -3.87
C ASP A 275 19.52 1.55 -2.48
N LEU A 276 18.54 0.66 -2.25
CA LEU A 276 17.83 0.57 -0.98
C LEU A 276 18.61 -0.21 0.09
N GLY A 277 19.74 -0.83 -0.24
CA GLY A 277 20.58 -1.58 0.71
C GLY A 277 20.91 -0.80 1.99
N PRO A 278 21.50 0.41 1.89
CA PRO A 278 21.78 1.26 3.04
C PRO A 278 20.52 1.65 3.85
N LEU A 279 19.38 1.86 3.17
CA LEU A 279 18.11 2.16 3.84
C LEU A 279 17.66 0.98 4.72
N HIS A 280 17.68 -0.23 4.17
CA HIS A 280 17.31 -1.44 4.92
C HIS A 280 18.22 -1.64 6.14
N ALA A 281 19.53 -1.43 5.99
CA ALA A 281 20.48 -1.52 7.09
C ALA A 281 20.15 -0.52 8.22
N LYS A 282 19.80 0.72 7.88
CA LYS A 282 19.37 1.74 8.85
C LYS A 282 18.09 1.34 9.58
N VAL A 283 17.09 0.80 8.89
CA VAL A 283 15.84 0.33 9.49
C VAL A 283 16.10 -0.82 10.46
N ILE A 284 16.91 -1.80 10.06
CA ILE A 284 17.30 -2.92 10.94
C ILE A 284 18.03 -2.41 12.18
N LEU A 285 18.95 -1.45 12.00
CA LEU A 285 19.67 -0.85 13.12
C LEU A 285 18.72 -0.10 14.07
N PHE A 286 17.79 0.69 13.53
CA PHE A 286 16.79 1.42 14.32
C PHE A 286 15.97 0.47 15.21
N LEU A 287 15.44 -0.62 14.64
CA LEU A 287 14.69 -1.64 15.36
C LEU A 287 15.52 -2.34 16.45
N ARG A 288 16.82 -2.55 16.21
CA ARG A 288 17.75 -3.15 17.18
C ARG A 288 18.13 -2.21 18.33
N ILE A 289 18.22 -0.91 18.07
CA ILE A 289 18.53 0.08 19.10
C ILE A 289 17.30 0.30 19.99
N ASP A 290 16.12 0.46 19.40
CA ASP A 290 14.88 0.71 20.13
C ASP A 290 14.51 -0.47 21.04
N SER A 291 14.76 -1.72 20.60
CA SER A 291 14.57 -2.92 21.42
C SER A 291 15.54 -3.07 22.60
N ARG A 292 16.68 -2.37 22.60
CA ARG A 292 17.71 -2.45 23.65
C ARG A 292 17.66 -1.32 24.67
N GLN A 293 16.92 -0.24 24.39
CA GLN A 293 16.78 0.91 25.30
C GLN A 293 15.35 1.44 25.36
N PRO A 294 14.46 0.84 26.17
CA PRO A 294 13.12 1.38 26.39
C PRO A 294 13.21 2.65 27.27
N ARG A 295 13.38 3.80 26.59
CA ARG A 295 13.25 5.21 27.03
C ARG A 295 14.44 5.90 27.73
N SER A 296 14.84 7.03 27.13
CA SER A 296 15.20 8.34 27.77
C SER A 296 16.23 9.18 26.97
N SER A 297 16.39 8.99 25.66
CA SER A 297 17.32 9.81 24.88
C SER A 297 16.60 10.84 23.98
N PRO A 298 17.02 12.12 23.96
CA PRO A 298 16.58 13.13 22.99
C PRO A 298 16.77 12.74 21.51
N ARG A 299 17.44 11.61 21.21
CA ARG A 299 17.77 11.15 19.86
C ARG A 299 16.60 10.67 19.01
N ALA A 300 15.43 10.38 19.59
CA ALA A 300 14.23 10.13 18.78
C ALA A 300 13.86 11.34 17.89
N ARG A 301 14.28 12.56 18.26
CA ARG A 301 14.15 13.76 17.42
C ARG A 301 15.12 13.80 16.23
N CYS A 302 16.30 13.20 16.35
CA CYS A 302 17.33 13.26 15.31
C CYS A 302 16.98 12.37 14.10
N PHE A 303 16.35 11.21 14.35
CA PHE A 303 16.01 10.27 13.29
C PHE A 303 14.86 10.76 12.38
N LEU A 304 13.92 11.56 12.89
CA LEU A 304 12.86 12.16 12.07
C LEU A 304 13.36 13.37 11.24
N GLN A 305 14.40 14.06 11.71
CA GLN A 305 15.01 15.18 10.97
C GLN A 305 15.86 14.70 9.78
N ASP A 306 16.59 13.59 9.92
CA ASP A 306 17.40 13.01 8.83
C ASP A 306 16.56 12.36 7.71
N TRP A 307 15.26 12.17 7.93
CA TRP A 307 14.32 11.61 6.95
C TRP A 307 13.50 12.66 6.19
N GLN A 308 13.70 13.96 6.46
CA GLN A 308 13.17 15.00 5.60
C GLN A 308 14.08 15.13 4.36
N PRO A 309 13.53 15.16 3.13
CA PRO A 309 14.32 15.57 1.98
C PRO A 309 14.91 16.95 2.29
N ARG A 310 16.25 17.06 2.22
CA ARG A 310 16.94 18.34 2.43
C ARG A 310 16.33 19.34 1.47
N ARG A 311 15.56 20.31 1.98
CA ARG A 311 15.24 21.50 1.20
C ARG A 311 16.59 22.15 0.92
N THR A 312 17.00 22.16 -0.34
CA THR A 312 18.14 22.97 -0.76
C THR A 312 17.77 24.42 -0.51
N ALA A 313 18.44 25.05 0.44
CA ALA A 313 18.38 26.48 0.61
C ALA A 313 18.95 27.10 -0.67
N SER A 314 18.07 27.69 -1.50
CA SER A 314 18.49 28.63 -2.52
C SER A 314 18.95 29.89 -1.79
N THR A 315 20.27 30.11 -1.78
CA THR A 315 20.86 31.39 -1.43
C THR A 315 20.49 32.41 -2.51
N ASP A 316 19.41 33.14 -2.31
CA ASP A 316 19.18 34.39 -3.04
C ASP A 316 20.02 35.48 -2.39
N SER A 317 21.27 35.58 -2.84
CA SER A 317 22.10 36.77 -2.68
C SER A 317 21.86 37.66 -3.88
N HIS A 318 20.90 38.57 -3.81
CA HIS A 318 20.91 39.80 -4.61
C HIS A 318 20.67 40.97 -3.64
N GLY A 319 21.77 41.64 -3.30
CA GLY A 319 21.72 42.93 -2.64
C GLY A 319 21.14 43.98 -3.59
N SER A 320 20.32 44.86 -3.05
CA SER A 320 20.08 46.19 -3.60
C SER A 320 19.62 47.09 -2.47
N THR A 321 20.61 47.82 -1.94
CA THR A 321 20.48 49.02 -1.13
C THR A 321 19.71 50.07 -1.93
N VAL A 322 18.57 50.54 -1.45
CA VAL A 322 18.09 51.89 -1.77
C VAL A 322 17.54 52.54 -0.51
N THR A 323 18.06 53.74 -0.31
CA THR A 323 18.00 54.65 0.82
C THR A 323 16.61 55.23 1.08
N SER A 324 16.35 55.47 2.36
CA SER A 324 15.32 56.36 2.89
C SER A 324 15.55 57.82 2.46
N SER A 325 14.50 58.51 2.06
CA SER A 325 14.28 59.93 2.37
C SER A 325 12.84 60.36 2.07
N MET A 326 12.18 60.89 3.12
CA MET A 326 10.92 61.65 3.19
C MET A 326 9.60 60.96 2.85
#